data_AF-A0A9D2QUF6-F1
#
_entry.id   AF-A0A9D2QUF6-F1
#
_cell.length_a   1.000
_cell.length_b   1.000
_cell.length_c   1.000
_cell.angle_alpha   90.00
_cell.angle_beta   90.00
_cell.angle_gamma   90.00
#
_symmetry.space_group_name_H-M   'P 1'
#
loop_
_entity.id
_entity.type
_entity.pdbx_description
1 polymer ?
#
loop_
_entity_poly.entity_id
_entity_poly.type
_entity_poly.pdbx_seq_one_letter_code
_entity_poly.pdbx_strand_id
1 'polypeptide(L)' 'MGERYVKEYPVCCPRTLQKGKHQVEYAKATCTRVPDTLLHFHCTINGRCKDCERDYQE' A
#
# COMPACT_ATOMS: atom_id res chain seq x y z
N MET A 1 16.23 12.47 -8.29
CA MET A 1 15.60 11.14 -8.45
C MET A 1 14.99 10.79 -7.11
N GLY A 2 13.67 10.77 -6.99
CA GLY A 2 13.01 10.38 -5.74
C GLY A 2 13.19 8.89 -5.49
N GLU A 3 13.60 8.51 -4.30
CA GLU A 3 13.75 7.12 -3.89
C GLU A 3 12.35 6.47 -3.85
N ARG A 4 12.19 5.26 -4.38
CA ARG A 4 10.93 4.50 -4.30
C ARG A 4 11.18 3.27 -3.44
N TYR A 5 10.22 2.93 -2.59
CA TYR A 5 10.34 1.74 -1.75
C TYR A 5 8.99 1.01 -1.67
N VAL A 6 9.06 -0.31 -1.56
CA VAL A 6 7.88 -1.17 -1.43
C VAL A 6 7.80 -1.64 0.02
N LYS A 7 6.62 -1.53 0.62
CA LYS A 7 6.30 -2.10 1.93
C LYS A 7 5.30 -3.22 1.78
N GLU A 8 5.59 -4.34 2.42
CA GLU A 8 4.70 -5.50 2.48
C GLU A 8 4.04 -5.57 3.86
N TYR A 9 2.71 -5.55 3.88
CA TYR A 9 1.92 -5.67 5.10
C TYR A 9 1.15 -7.00 5.07
N PRO A 10 1.44 -7.95 5.99
CA PRO A 10 0.61 -9.13 6.14
C PRO A 10 -0.73 -8.72 6.78
N VAL A 11 -1.81 -9.02 6.08
CA VAL A 11 -3.17 -8.62 6.46
C VAL A 11 -4.11 -9.80 6.34
N CYS A 12 -5.04 -9.94 7.29
CA CYS A 12 -6.14 -10.87 7.14
C CYS A 12 -7.32 -10.10 6.52
N CYS A 13 -7.74 -10.46 5.31
CA CYS A 13 -8.87 -9.77 4.69
C CYS A 13 -10.16 -10.13 5.44
N PRO A 14 -10.89 -9.16 6.01
CA PRO A 14 -12.13 -9.44 6.75
C PRO A 14 -13.26 -9.97 5.85
N ARG A 15 -13.21 -9.69 4.54
CA ARG A 15 -14.19 -10.16 3.57
C ARG A 15 -14.04 -11.63 3.19
N THR A 16 -12.82 -12.07 2.95
CA THR A 16 -12.54 -13.45 2.48
C THR A 16 -12.03 -14.35 3.60
N LEU A 17 -11.73 -13.78 4.78
CA LEU A 17 -11.07 -14.45 5.92
C LEU A 17 -9.73 -15.11 5.53
N GLN A 18 -9.16 -14.69 4.41
CA GLN A 18 -7.92 -15.22 3.89
C GLN A 18 -6.75 -14.33 4.33
N LYS A 19 -5.62 -14.99 4.58
CA LYS A 19 -4.34 -14.32 4.83
C LYS A 19 -3.80 -13.79 3.51
N GLY A 20 -3.80 -12.47 3.38
CA GLY A 20 -3.25 -11.74 2.25
C GLY A 20 -1.99 -10.98 2.62
N LYS A 21 -1.37 -10.40 1.59
CA LYS A 21 -0.31 -9.41 1.72
C LYS A 21 -0.69 -8.19 0.90
N HIS A 22 -0.53 -7.01 1.47
CA HIS A 22 -0.58 -5.75 0.74
C HIS A 22 0.84 -5.35 0.42
N GLN A 23 1.13 -5.23 -0.87
CA GLN A 23 2.38 -4.64 -1.36
C GLN A 23 2.05 -3.20 -1.74
N VAL A 24 2.62 -2.26 -1.02
CA VAL A 24 2.38 -0.83 -1.19
C VAL A 24 3.69 -0.16 -1.58
N GLU A 25 3.73 0.39 -2.79
CA GLU A 25 4.85 1.15 -3.31
C GLU A 25 4.65 2.63 -2.99
N TYR A 26 5.64 3.20 -2.32
CA TYR A 26 5.69 4.61 -1.97
C TYR A 26 6.83 5.30 -2.72
N ALA A 27 6.53 6.51 -3.22
CA ALA A 27 7.55 7.46 -3.63
C ALA A 27 7.96 8.27 -2.40
N LYS A 28 9.22 8.13 -2.01
CA LYS A 28 9.81 8.92 -0.94
C LYS A 28 9.85 10.38 -1.36
N ALA A 29 9.18 11.22 -0.59
CA ALA A 29 9.22 12.65 -0.85
C ALA A 29 10.63 13.17 -0.57
N THR A 30 11.17 14.00 -1.46
CA THR A 30 12.46 14.68 -1.24
C THR A 30 12.35 15.81 -0.21
N CYS A 31 11.13 16.16 0.21
CA CYS A 31 10.84 17.21 1.17
C CYS A 31 10.11 16.60 2.37
N THR A 32 10.66 16.76 3.57
CA THR A 32 10.06 16.31 4.85
C THR A 32 8.72 16.98 5.19
N ARG A 33 8.33 18.04 4.46
CA ARG A 33 7.01 18.67 4.61
C ARG A 33 5.91 17.96 3.80
N VAL A 34 6.28 17.06 2.88
CA VAL A 34 5.35 16.36 2.01
C VAL A 34 5.36 14.89 2.42
N PRO A 35 4.21 14.28 2.71
CA PRO A 35 4.16 12.85 2.99
C PRO A 35 4.57 12.05 1.74
N ASP A 36 5.08 10.84 1.97
CA ASP A 36 5.40 9.91 0.89
C ASP A 36 4.16 9.66 0.04
N THR A 37 4.32 9.71 -1.28
CA THR A 37 3.20 9.52 -2.19
C THR A 37 3.00 8.03 -2.44
N LEU A 38 1.82 7.50 -2.13
CA LEU A 38 1.45 6.14 -2.52
C LEU A 38 1.36 6.08 -4.06
N LEU A 39 2.23 5.27 -4.67
CA LEU A 39 2.31 5.09 -6.12
C LEU A 39 1.43 3.93 -6.56
N HIS A 40 1.67 2.75 -5.99
CA HIS A 40 0.96 1.54 -6.36
C HIS A 40 0.57 0.75 -5.12
N PHE A 41 -0.66 0.26 -5.13
CA PHE A 41 -1.15 -0.69 -4.17
C PHE A 41 -1.48 -2.01 -4.89
N HIS A 42 -0.95 -3.11 -4.36
CA HIS A 42 -1.26 -4.45 -4.84
C HIS A 42 -1.65 -5.35 -3.68
N CYS A 43 -2.83 -5.95 -3.77
CA CYS A 43 -3.33 -6.89 -2.77
C CYS A 43 -3.25 -8.31 -3.34
N THR A 44 -2.61 -9.25 -2.65
CA THR A 44 -2.53 -10.65 -3.15
C THR A 44 -3.88 -11.38 -3.17
N ILE A 45 -4.90 -10.86 -2.48
CA ILE A 45 -6.23 -11.48 -2.39
C ILE A 45 -7.11 -11.06 -3.57
N ASN A 46 -7.13 -9.75 -3.86
CA ASN A 46 -8.08 -9.18 -4.84
C ASN A 46 -7.40 -8.31 -5.91
N GLY A 47 -6.07 -8.30 -5.98
CA GLY A 47 -5.25 -7.52 -6.91
C GLY A 47 -5.28 -6.01 -6.62
N ARG A 48 -6.48 -5.42 -6.58
CA ARG A 48 -6.80 -4.00 -6.36
C ARG A 48 -7.98 -3.85 -5.40
N CYS A 49 -7.79 -4.30 -4.16
CA CYS A 49 -8.81 -4.11 -3.12
C CYS A 49 -8.91 -2.63 -2.74
N LYS A 50 -9.89 -1.89 -3.29
CA LYS A 50 -10.09 -0.46 -3.00
C LYS A 50 -10.33 -0.15 -1.52
N ASP A 51 -10.96 -1.08 -0.79
CA ASP A 51 -11.14 -0.93 0.65
C ASP A 51 -9.81 -0.91 1.41
N CYS A 52 -8.89 -1.78 1.01
CA CYS A 52 -7.57 -1.83 1.63
C CYS A 52 -6.68 -0.70 1.15
N GLU A 53 -6.80 -0.27 -0.11
CA GLU A 53 -6.08 0.88 -0.66
C GLU A 53 -6.43 2.18 0.08
N ARG A 54 -7.70 2.37 0.45
CA ARG A 54 -8.15 3.54 1.25
C ARG A 54 -7.41 3.67 2.57
N ASP A 55 -7.13 2.56 3.25
CA ASP A 55 -6.41 2.55 4.53
C ASP A 55 -5.00 3.16 4.43
N TYR A 56 -4.42 3.19 3.22
CA TYR A 56 -3.09 3.75 2.95
C TYR A 56 -3.12 5.12 2.23
N GLN A 57 -4.31 5.65 1.90
CA GLN A 57 -4.47 6.95 1.23
C GLN A 57 -4.79 8.11 2.21
N GLU A 58 -5.00 7.83 3.50
CA GLU A 58 -5.17 8.82 4.58
C GLU A 58 -3.84 9.16 5.27
#